data_AF-A0A7X8F3X3-F1
#
_entry.id   AF-A0A7X8F3X3-F1
#
_cell.length_a   1.000
_cell.length_b   1.000
_cell.length_c   1.000
_cell.angle_alpha   90.00
_cell.angle_beta   90.00
_cell.angle_gamma   90.00
#
_symmetry.space_group_name_H-M   'P 1'
#
loop_
_entity.id
_entity.type
_entity.pdbx_description
1 polymer ?
#
loop_
_entity_poly.entity_id
_entity_poly.type
_entity_poly.pdbx_seq_one_letter_code
_entity_poly.pdbx_strand_id
1 'polypeptide(L)'
;MGNFFSLFFYLWGAVTIFFAGLLIYKFKAYDLIAGYNTMSIEEKSNYDIESTAKRIWIFSCVLTPITILAGLLEYFFATEKYITFVYLIILFSAINILIIGENKRRWTRKLTVFTILFNIFVVVIIVLSFFLLR
;
A
#
# COMPACT_ATOMS: atom_id res chain seq x y z
N MET A 1 -0.65 1.07 -28.54
CA MET A 1 -1.59 1.04 -27.40
C MET A 1 -1.37 -0.26 -26.67
N GLY A 2 -1.27 -0.20 -25.35
CA GLY A 2 -1.07 -1.34 -24.46
C GLY A 2 -2.37 -2.07 -24.16
N ASN A 3 -2.29 -3.03 -23.26
CA ASN A 3 -3.35 -3.96 -22.92
C ASN A 3 -4.48 -3.30 -22.10
N PHE A 4 -5.71 -3.34 -22.62
CA PHE A 4 -6.92 -2.90 -21.90
C PHE A 4 -7.15 -3.68 -20.60
N PHE A 5 -6.77 -4.95 -20.57
CA PHE A 5 -6.90 -5.79 -19.37
C PHE A 5 -5.97 -5.31 -18.26
N SER A 6 -4.73 -4.92 -18.58
CA SER A 6 -3.81 -4.31 -17.62
C SER A 6 -4.37 -2.99 -17.08
N LEU A 7 -4.86 -2.11 -17.97
CA LEU A 7 -5.50 -0.85 -17.56
C LEU A 7 -6.67 -1.09 -16.61
N PHE A 8 -7.52 -2.08 -16.90
CA PHE A 8 -8.63 -2.46 -16.04
C PHE A 8 -8.16 -2.85 -14.63
N PHE A 9 -7.09 -3.63 -14.49
CA PHE A 9 -6.54 -3.98 -13.16
C PHE A 9 -6.04 -2.77 -12.39
N TYR A 10 -5.34 -1.83 -13.04
CA TYR A 10 -4.93 -0.60 -12.36
C TYR A 10 -6.12 0.22 -11.89
N LEU A 11 -7.14 0.39 -12.73
CA LEU A 11 -8.34 1.13 -12.35
C LEU A 11 -9.09 0.44 -11.20
N TRP A 12 -9.21 -0.88 -11.25
CA TRP A 12 -9.83 -1.66 -10.17
C TRP A 12 -9.03 -1.58 -8.86
N GLY A 13 -7.70 -1.64 -8.95
CA GLY A 13 -6.80 -1.44 -7.81
C GLY A 13 -6.95 -0.03 -7.21
N ALA A 14 -7.03 0.99 -8.05
CA ALA A 14 -7.23 2.38 -7.62
C ALA A 14 -8.57 2.56 -6.89
N VAL A 15 -9.66 2.00 -7.44
CA VAL A 15 -10.98 1.96 -6.78
C VAL A 15 -10.87 1.27 -5.42
N THR A 16 -10.25 0.10 -5.36
CA THR A 16 -10.08 -0.67 -4.12
C THR A 16 -9.32 0.13 -3.05
N ILE A 17 -8.19 0.74 -3.41
CA ILE A 17 -7.37 1.57 -2.49
C ILE A 17 -8.18 2.75 -1.97
N PHE A 18 -8.85 3.47 -2.87
CA PHE A 18 -9.65 4.64 -2.51
C PHE A 18 -10.78 4.27 -1.55
N PHE A 19 -11.57 3.24 -1.88
CA PHE A 19 -12.70 2.83 -1.06
C PHE A 19 -12.25 2.22 0.27
N ALA A 20 -11.14 1.49 0.34
CA ALA A 20 -10.60 1.01 1.60
C ALA A 20 -10.28 2.18 2.57
N GLY A 21 -9.58 3.21 2.08
CA GLY A 21 -9.32 4.42 2.86
C GLY A 21 -10.58 5.17 3.26
N LEU A 22 -11.54 5.29 2.33
CA LEU A 22 -12.83 5.96 2.56
C LEU A 22 -13.65 5.24 3.65
N LEU A 23 -13.76 3.92 3.57
CA LEU A 23 -14.47 3.09 4.54
C LEU A 23 -13.86 3.23 5.94
N ILE A 24 -12.53 3.18 6.04
CA ILE A 24 -11.82 3.32 7.30
C ILE A 24 -12.05 4.71 7.91
N TYR A 25 -11.90 5.78 7.13
CA TYR A 25 -11.95 7.14 7.66
C TYR A 25 -13.35 7.74 7.82
N LYS A 26 -14.22 7.59 6.81
CA LYS A 26 -15.55 8.19 6.82
C LYS A 26 -16.60 7.29 7.46
N PHE A 27 -16.54 5.99 7.17
CA PHE A 27 -17.52 5.02 7.67
C PHE A 27 -17.07 4.32 8.95
N LYS A 28 -15.90 4.70 9.49
CA LYS A 28 -15.34 4.15 10.73
C LYS A 28 -15.22 2.62 10.72
N ALA A 29 -14.96 2.04 9.56
CA ALA A 29 -14.72 0.61 9.40
C ALA A 29 -13.32 0.21 9.95
N TYR A 30 -13.07 0.53 11.22
CA TYR A 30 -11.77 0.41 11.87
C TYR A 30 -11.30 -1.04 12.02
N ASP A 31 -12.23 -2.00 12.02
CA ASP A 31 -11.89 -3.43 12.06
C ASP A 31 -11.19 -3.93 10.78
N LEU A 32 -11.17 -3.12 9.71
CA LEU A 32 -10.34 -3.37 8.52
C LEU A 32 -8.85 -3.07 8.76
N ILE A 33 -8.51 -2.35 9.83
CA ILE A 33 -7.12 -2.07 10.19
C ILE A 33 -6.58 -3.29 10.93
N ALA A 34 -5.79 -4.09 10.21
CA ALA A 34 -5.06 -5.21 10.79
C ALA A 34 -4.20 -4.73 11.97
N GLY A 35 -4.33 -5.42 13.10
CA GLY A 35 -3.67 -5.06 14.35
C GLY A 35 -4.56 -4.23 15.28
N TYR A 36 -5.40 -3.32 14.78
CA TYR A 36 -6.44 -2.70 15.62
C TYR A 36 -7.55 -3.70 15.91
N ASN A 37 -7.99 -4.46 14.91
CA ASN A 37 -9.04 -5.47 15.07
C ASN A 37 -8.71 -6.56 16.12
N THR A 38 -7.43 -6.87 16.32
CA THR A 38 -6.93 -7.86 17.28
C THR A 38 -6.58 -7.29 18.65
N MET A 39 -6.64 -5.97 18.86
CA MET A 39 -6.37 -5.35 20.15
C MET A 39 -7.40 -5.73 21.21
N SER A 40 -6.97 -5.79 22.46
CA SER A 40 -7.89 -5.87 23.60
C SER A 40 -8.75 -4.60 23.71
N ILE A 41 -9.86 -4.68 24.46
CA ILE A 41 -10.73 -3.51 24.69
C ILE A 41 -9.96 -2.36 25.36
N GLU A 42 -9.08 -2.68 26.30
CA GLU A 42 -8.23 -1.73 27.03
C GLU A 42 -7.18 -1.07 26.11
N GLU A 43 -6.63 -1.82 25.16
CA GLU A 43 -5.73 -1.27 24.16
C GLU A 43 -6.46 -0.34 23.20
N LYS A 44 -7.66 -0.74 22.72
CA LYS A 44 -8.50 0.07 21.83
C LYS A 44 -8.90 1.39 22.48
N SER A 45 -9.22 1.41 23.78
CA SER A 45 -9.61 2.65 24.48
C SER A 45 -8.49 3.68 24.58
N ASN A 46 -7.23 3.22 24.53
CA ASN A 46 -6.05 4.08 24.55
C ASN A 46 -5.45 4.34 23.15
N TYR A 47 -6.07 3.80 22.10
CA TYR A 47 -5.57 3.87 20.74
C TYR A 47 -6.11 5.10 20.00
N ASP A 48 -5.22 5.91 19.42
CA ASP A 48 -5.60 7.04 18.57
C ASP A 48 -6.05 6.57 17.18
N ILE A 49 -7.27 6.01 17.14
CA ILE A 49 -7.86 5.42 15.96
C ILE A 49 -8.21 6.47 14.90
N GLU A 50 -8.68 7.64 15.30
CA GLU A 50 -9.12 8.69 14.38
C GLU A 50 -7.94 9.27 13.59
N SER A 51 -6.82 9.52 14.26
CA SER A 51 -5.59 10.00 13.64
C SER A 51 -4.98 8.94 12.72
N THR A 52 -5.02 7.67 13.13
CA THR A 52 -4.61 6.52 12.30
C THR A 52 -5.47 6.43 11.04
N ALA A 53 -6.79 6.48 11.17
CA ALA A 53 -7.74 6.42 10.06
C ALA A 53 -7.55 7.60 9.09
N LYS A 54 -7.29 8.81 9.61
CA LYS A 54 -6.98 9.99 8.79
C LYS A 54 -5.69 9.80 7.99
N ARG A 55 -4.64 9.22 8.58
CA ARG A 55 -3.38 8.92 7.87
C ARG A 55 -3.59 7.86 6.78
N ILE A 56 -4.35 6.81 7.06
CA ILE A 56 -4.73 5.79 6.06
C ILE A 56 -5.52 6.43 4.90
N TRP A 57 -6.43 7.35 5.18
CA TRP A 57 -7.16 8.09 4.15
C TRP A 57 -6.24 8.94 3.27
N ILE A 58 -5.37 9.74 3.87
CA ILE A 58 -4.39 10.55 3.12
C ILE A 58 -3.53 9.65 2.25
N PHE A 59 -3.03 8.55 2.81
CA PHE A 59 -2.23 7.57 2.08
C PHE A 59 -2.99 6.97 0.89
N SER A 60 -4.26 6.61 1.08
CA SER A 60 -5.13 6.08 0.03
C SER A 60 -5.37 7.12 -1.08
N CYS A 61 -5.60 8.38 -0.71
CA CYS A 61 -5.74 9.49 -1.66
C CYS A 61 -4.46 9.78 -2.46
N VAL A 62 -3.28 9.45 -1.93
CA VAL A 62 -2.00 9.59 -2.65
C VAL A 62 -1.76 8.39 -3.58
N LEU A 63 -2.00 7.17 -3.12
CA LEU A 63 -1.78 5.97 -3.93
C LEU A 63 -2.79 5.80 -5.07
N THR A 64 -4.02 6.27 -4.90
CA THR A 64 -5.07 6.20 -5.94
C THR A 64 -4.63 6.87 -7.25
N PRO A 65 -4.25 8.16 -7.28
CA PRO A 65 -3.79 8.81 -8.51
C PRO A 65 -2.48 8.22 -9.05
N ILE A 66 -1.57 7.75 -8.20
CA ILE A 66 -0.35 7.05 -8.63
C ILE A 66 -0.71 5.77 -9.40
N THR A 67 -1.68 5.01 -8.89
CA THR A 67 -2.14 3.76 -9.51
C THR A 67 -2.84 4.02 -10.84
N ILE A 68 -3.69 5.04 -10.91
CA ILE A 68 -4.33 5.45 -12.17
C ILE A 68 -3.28 5.90 -13.19
N LEU A 69 -2.31 6.72 -12.77
CA LEU A 69 -1.24 7.21 -13.64
C LEU A 69 -0.39 6.05 -14.18
N ALA A 70 -0.03 5.07 -13.35
CA ALA A 70 0.68 3.87 -13.80
C ALA A 70 -0.10 3.13 -14.90
N GLY A 71 -1.40 2.89 -14.70
CA GLY A 71 -2.23 2.24 -15.71
C GLY A 71 -2.34 3.02 -17.03
N LEU A 72 -2.49 4.34 -16.95
CA LEU A 72 -2.53 5.19 -18.15
C LEU A 72 -1.19 5.21 -18.89
N LEU A 73 -0.07 5.34 -18.16
CA LEU A 73 1.26 5.32 -18.75
C LEU A 73 1.52 3.98 -19.44
N GLU A 74 1.18 2.88 -18.80
CA GLU A 74 1.31 1.54 -19.36
C GLU A 74 0.48 1.39 -20.65
N TYR A 75 -0.77 1.84 -20.63
CA TYR A 75 -1.67 1.77 -21.78
C TYR A 75 -1.23 2.64 -22.97
N PHE A 76 -0.72 3.86 -22.73
CA PHE A 76 -0.34 4.75 -23.83
C PHE A 76 1.07 4.48 -24.37
N PHE A 77 2.03 4.13 -23.51
CA PHE A 77 3.43 3.99 -23.91
C PHE A 77 3.85 2.54 -24.24
N ALA A 78 2.99 1.54 -24.02
CA ALA A 78 3.25 0.12 -24.29
C ALA A 78 4.56 -0.41 -23.65
N THR A 79 4.96 0.19 -22.52
CA THR A 79 6.14 -0.17 -21.72
C THR A 79 5.74 -1.01 -20.50
N GLU A 80 4.82 -1.96 -20.70
CA GLU A 80 4.08 -2.68 -19.65
C GLU A 80 4.98 -3.22 -18.54
N LYS A 81 6.06 -3.92 -18.91
CA LYS A 81 6.99 -4.52 -17.95
C LYS A 81 7.70 -3.49 -17.05
N TYR A 82 8.05 -2.31 -17.57
CA TYR A 82 8.81 -1.30 -16.82
C TYR A 82 7.91 -0.47 -15.90
N ILE A 83 6.72 -0.10 -16.37
CA ILE A 83 5.77 0.67 -15.56
C ILE A 83 5.23 -0.18 -14.41
N THR A 84 4.82 -1.42 -14.68
CA THR A 84 4.41 -2.37 -13.64
C THR A 84 5.51 -2.57 -12.61
N PHE A 85 6.76 -2.73 -13.06
CA PHE A 85 7.90 -2.92 -12.17
C PHE A 85 8.11 -1.73 -11.21
N VAL A 86 8.16 -0.51 -11.73
CA VAL A 86 8.31 0.70 -10.91
C VAL A 86 7.11 0.89 -9.97
N TYR A 87 5.90 0.65 -10.47
CA TYR A 87 4.67 0.73 -9.69
C TYR A 87 4.69 -0.22 -8.49
N LEU A 88 5.09 -1.48 -8.68
CA LEU A 88 5.16 -2.47 -7.59
C LEU A 88 6.16 -2.04 -6.51
N ILE A 89 7.32 -1.51 -6.89
CA ILE A 89 8.30 -0.99 -5.91
C ILE A 89 7.67 0.15 -5.09
N ILE A 90 7.02 1.11 -5.75
CA ILE A 90 6.35 2.23 -5.07
C ILE A 90 5.26 1.71 -4.13
N LEU A 91 4.38 0.83 -4.62
CA LEU A 91 3.24 0.31 -3.85
C LEU A 91 3.72 -0.44 -2.59
N PHE A 92 4.64 -1.40 -2.74
CA PHE A 92 5.15 -2.17 -1.60
C PHE A 92 5.91 -1.29 -0.61
N SER A 93 6.73 -0.36 -1.09
CA SER A 93 7.47 0.56 -0.23
C SER A 93 6.53 1.48 0.55
N ALA A 94 5.54 2.07 -0.13
CA ALA A 94 4.56 2.95 0.47
C ALA A 94 3.77 2.23 1.59
N ILE A 95 3.28 1.02 1.34
CA ILE A 95 2.53 0.24 2.33
C ILE A 95 3.39 -0.05 3.57
N ASN A 96 4.65 -0.47 3.38
CA ASN A 96 5.54 -0.75 4.50
C ASN A 96 5.91 0.51 5.29
N ILE A 97 6.11 1.64 4.61
CA ILE A 97 6.36 2.94 5.27
C ILE A 97 5.17 3.33 6.14
N LEU A 98 3.94 3.16 5.66
CA LEU A 98 2.73 3.41 6.45
C LEU A 98 2.69 2.49 7.68
N ILE A 99 2.85 1.18 7.48
CA ILE A 99 2.82 0.19 8.56
C ILE A 99 3.84 0.53 9.64
N ILE A 100 5.10 0.80 9.25
CA ILE A 100 6.16 1.19 10.19
C ILE A 100 5.82 2.52 10.86
N GLY A 101 5.33 3.51 10.11
CA GLY A 101 4.95 4.82 10.62
C GLY A 101 3.90 4.74 11.73
N GLU A 102 2.85 3.95 11.52
CA GLU A 102 1.75 3.76 12.48
C GLU A 102 2.16 2.90 13.70
N ASN A 103 3.15 2.02 13.54
CA ASN A 103 3.50 1.04 14.57
C ASN A 103 4.83 1.31 15.28
N LYS A 104 5.67 2.25 14.82
CA LYS A 104 7.02 2.50 15.37
C LYS A 104 7.07 2.76 16.88
N ARG A 105 5.99 3.27 17.48
CA ARG A 105 5.91 3.53 18.93
C ARG A 105 5.55 2.29 19.74
N ARG A 106 4.91 1.30 19.12
CA ARG A 106 4.44 0.06 19.76
C ARG A 106 5.40 -1.10 19.52
N TRP A 107 5.99 -1.15 18.34
CA TRP A 107 6.86 -2.25 17.94
C TRP A 107 8.22 -2.18 18.62
N THR A 108 8.74 -3.36 18.96
CA THR A 108 10.11 -3.48 19.42
C THR A 108 11.07 -3.09 18.30
N ARG A 109 12.27 -2.59 18.67
CA ARG A 109 13.32 -2.26 17.69
C ARG A 109 13.62 -3.44 16.75
N LYS A 110 13.58 -4.68 17.26
CA LYS A 110 13.79 -5.90 16.48
C LYS A 110 12.72 -6.07 15.39
N LEU A 111 11.44 -5.89 15.72
CA LEU A 111 10.33 -6.03 14.76
C LEU A 111 10.36 -4.93 13.70
N THR A 112 10.67 -3.69 14.08
CA THR A 112 10.84 -2.58 13.14
C THR A 112 11.98 -2.85 12.15
N VAL A 113 13.16 -3.26 12.64
CA VAL A 113 14.31 -3.60 11.78
C VAL A 113 13.97 -4.79 10.88
N PHE A 114 13.34 -5.83 11.42
CA PHE A 114 12.88 -6.97 10.63
C PHE A 114 11.97 -6.55 9.48
N THR A 115 11.00 -5.67 9.73
CA THR A 115 10.06 -5.20 8.69
C THR A 115 10.77 -4.38 7.62
N ILE A 116 11.75 -3.55 7.99
CA ILE A 116 12.58 -2.81 7.03
C ILE A 116 13.40 -3.78 6.15
N LEU A 117 14.07 -4.76 6.76
CA LEU A 117 14.84 -5.76 6.03
C LEU A 117 13.96 -6.60 5.12
N PHE A 118 12.76 -6.97 5.59
CA PHE A 118 11.77 -7.68 4.79
C PHE A 118 11.32 -6.85 3.58
N ASN A 119 11.06 -5.56 3.76
CA ASN A 119 10.72 -4.67 2.64
C ASN A 119 11.86 -4.59 1.62
N ILE A 120 13.11 -4.42 2.06
CA ILE A 120 14.29 -4.42 1.18
C ILE A 120 14.39 -5.76 0.44
N PHE A 121 14.21 -6.89 1.12
CA PHE A 121 14.22 -8.22 0.53
C PHE A 121 13.15 -8.38 -0.55
N VAL A 122 11.91 -7.95 -0.30
CA VAL A 122 10.83 -7.97 -1.29
C VAL A 122 11.15 -7.10 -2.49
N VAL A 123 11.67 -5.89 -2.29
CA VAL A 123 12.11 -5.00 -3.38
C VAL A 123 13.22 -5.65 -4.20
N VAL A 124 14.20 -6.29 -3.56
CA VAL A 124 15.27 -7.04 -4.26
C VAL A 124 14.68 -8.18 -5.07
N ILE A 125 13.70 -8.94 -4.57
CA ILE A 125 13.02 -9.99 -5.34
C ILE A 125 12.32 -9.40 -6.56
N ILE A 126 11.61 -8.28 -6.41
CA ILE A 126 10.93 -7.59 -7.52
C ILE A 126 11.97 -7.16 -8.57
N VAL A 127 13.12 -6.62 -8.14
CA VAL A 127 14.23 -6.23 -9.03
C VAL A 127 14.81 -7.44 -9.75
N LEU A 128 15.09 -8.53 -9.05
CA LEU A 128 15.63 -9.75 -9.65
C LEU A 128 14.64 -10.39 -10.62
N SER A 129 13.35 -10.44 -10.29
CA SER A 129 12.33 -11.01 -11.17
C SER A 129 12.22 -10.24 -12.48
N PHE A 130 12.40 -8.92 -12.45
CA PHE A 130 12.45 -8.11 -13.65
C PHE A 130 13.58 -8.55 -14.62
N PHE A 131 14.77 -8.87 -14.08
CA PHE A 131 15.91 -9.33 -14.87
C PHE A 131 15.85 -10.81 -15.27
N LEU A 132 15.22 -11.67 -14.44
CA LEU A 132 15.13 -13.11 -14.69
C LEU A 132 14.00 -13.50 -15.65
N LEU A 133 12.88 -12.77 -15.63
CA LEU A 133 11.74 -12.99 -16.54
C LEU A 133 11.95 -12.29 -17.89
N ARG A 134 13.19 -12.30 -18.40
CA ARG A 134 13.55 -11.66 -19.66
C ARG A 134 13.36 -12.58 -20.84
#